data_AF-A0A7K2MKV4-F1
#
_entry.id   AF-A0A7K2MKV4-F1
#
_cell.length_a   1.000
_cell.length_b   1.000
_cell.length_c   1.000
_cell.angle_alpha   90.00
_cell.angle_beta   90.00
_cell.angle_gamma   90.00
#
_symmetry.space_group_name_H-M   'P 1'
#
loop_
_entity.id
_entity.type
_entity.pdbx_description
1 polymer ?
#
loop_
_entity_poly.entity_id
_entity_poly.type
_entity_poly.pdbx_seq_one_letter_code
_entity_poly.pdbx_strand_id
1 'polypeptide(L)'
;VSSLSRRFTGDEAELRDYYEIPELPHPYDVLACQQQNLGWGARVRRRYARTVLASLLAWLGTGLVVGLSAGTSVLDLLLLWYVPSLGAVMMGVEVCRTQWEVIRERERVLELLESRVAAGGDTAALLVFARQVQDVIFQSRQRHTRVPGWFFRRFKSADRADFQAAMRDLQTVVARVAPQPG
;
A
#
# COMPACT_ATOMS: atom_id res chain seq x y z
N VAL A 1 -30.51 -9.15 5.51
CA VAL A 1 -29.57 -8.30 4.73
C VAL A 1 -28.85 -7.36 5.71
N SER A 2 -27.52 -7.46 5.84
CA SER A 2 -26.71 -6.78 6.87
C SER A 2 -26.75 -5.25 6.75
N SER A 3 -26.72 -4.51 7.87
CA SER A 3 -26.68 -3.03 7.89
C SER A 3 -25.51 -2.43 7.10
N LEU A 4 -24.43 -3.19 6.92
CA LEU A 4 -23.25 -2.80 6.13
C LEU A 4 -23.52 -2.80 4.62
N SER A 5 -24.35 -3.73 4.11
CA SER A 5 -24.69 -3.78 2.68
C SER A 5 -25.43 -2.51 2.22
N ARG A 6 -26.30 -1.96 3.08
CA ARG A 6 -27.04 -0.70 2.80
C ARG A 6 -26.15 0.54 2.77
N ARG A 7 -24.94 0.47 3.34
CA ARG A 7 -23.97 1.58 3.35
C ARG A 7 -22.95 1.49 2.23
N PHE A 8 -22.91 0.37 1.51
CA PHE A 8 -22.04 0.22 0.35
C PHE A 8 -22.62 1.02 -0.82
N THR A 9 -21.85 1.99 -1.30
CA THR A 9 -22.19 2.89 -2.42
C THR A 9 -21.31 2.65 -3.64
N GLY A 10 -20.50 1.58 -3.62
CA GLY A 10 -19.67 1.16 -4.75
C GLY A 10 -20.41 0.19 -5.67
N ASP A 11 -19.75 -0.18 -6.76
CA ASP A 11 -20.21 -1.24 -7.65
C ASP A 11 -19.92 -2.62 -7.01
N GLU A 12 -20.94 -3.48 -6.89
CA GLU A 12 -20.77 -4.84 -6.37
C GLU A 12 -19.86 -5.70 -7.25
N ALA A 13 -19.74 -5.39 -8.54
CA ALA A 13 -18.80 -6.06 -9.44
C ALA A 13 -17.35 -5.86 -8.99
N GLU A 14 -17.01 -4.71 -8.40
CA GLU A 14 -15.66 -4.46 -7.86
C GLU A 14 -15.31 -5.31 -6.63
N LEU A 15 -16.31 -5.92 -5.98
CA LEU A 15 -16.13 -6.78 -4.81
C LEU A 15 -15.83 -8.23 -5.17
N ARG A 16 -16.29 -8.71 -6.34
CA ARG A 16 -16.15 -10.11 -6.75
C ARG A 16 -14.74 -10.41 -7.26
N ASP A 17 -14.20 -9.55 -8.12
CA ASP A 17 -12.88 -9.72 -8.74
C ASP A 17 -11.87 -8.74 -8.17
N TYR A 18 -11.83 -8.62 -6.84
CA TYR A 18 -10.98 -7.65 -6.18
C TYR A 18 -9.49 -7.98 -6.32
N TYR A 19 -9.16 -9.28 -6.34
CA TYR A 19 -7.82 -9.80 -6.60
C TYR A 19 -7.80 -10.48 -7.97
N GLU A 20 -6.72 -10.28 -8.70
CA GLU A 20 -6.55 -10.82 -10.05
C GLU A 20 -5.56 -11.98 -9.97
N ILE A 21 -5.99 -13.05 -9.30
CA ILE A 21 -5.18 -14.25 -9.06
C ILE A 21 -5.54 -15.36 -10.07
N PRO A 22 -4.54 -16.10 -10.60
CA PRO A 22 -4.80 -17.30 -11.37
C PRO A 22 -5.36 -18.40 -10.47
N GLU A 23 -5.94 -19.43 -11.08
CA GLU A 23 -6.32 -20.64 -10.36
C GLU A 23 -5.05 -21.32 -9.80
N LEU A 24 -4.95 -21.35 -8.48
CA LEU A 24 -3.84 -21.95 -7.73
C LEU A 24 -4.38 -22.98 -6.74
N PRO A 25 -3.65 -24.08 -6.51
CA PRO A 25 -4.05 -25.06 -5.52
C PRO A 25 -4.02 -24.44 -4.11
N HIS A 26 -5.00 -24.81 -3.29
CA HIS A 26 -4.99 -24.42 -1.88
C HIS A 26 -3.74 -24.99 -1.17
N PRO A 27 -2.99 -24.22 -0.35
CA PRO A 27 -3.27 -22.86 0.14
C PRO A 27 -2.55 -21.72 -0.60
N TYR A 28 -2.01 -21.97 -1.79
CA TYR A 28 -1.27 -20.96 -2.57
C TYR A 28 -2.17 -19.85 -3.12
N ASP A 29 -3.46 -20.12 -3.31
CA ASP A 29 -4.51 -19.15 -3.61
C ASP A 29 -4.61 -18.02 -2.57
N VAL A 30 -4.57 -18.38 -1.28
CA VAL A 30 -4.58 -17.42 -0.16
C VAL A 30 -3.30 -16.60 -0.14
N LEU A 31 -2.14 -17.25 -0.31
CA LEU A 31 -0.85 -16.58 -0.33
C LEU A 31 -0.72 -15.62 -1.54
N ALA A 32 -1.29 -15.97 -2.68
CA ALA A 32 -1.35 -15.10 -3.86
C ALA A 32 -2.15 -13.81 -3.59
N CYS A 33 -3.32 -13.94 -2.95
CA CYS A 33 -4.11 -12.77 -2.52
C CYS A 33 -3.30 -11.86 -1.58
N GLN A 34 -2.55 -12.45 -0.65
CA GLN A 34 -1.72 -11.72 0.30
C GLN A 34 -0.53 -11.04 -0.38
N GLN A 35 0.13 -11.72 -1.31
CA GLN A 35 1.21 -11.17 -2.13
C GLN A 35 0.74 -9.93 -2.89
N GLN A 36 -0.41 -10.03 -3.58
CA GLN A 36 -1.00 -8.90 -4.29
C GLN A 36 -1.37 -7.76 -3.32
N ASN A 37 -1.91 -8.07 -2.13
CA ASN A 37 -2.23 -7.06 -1.12
C ASN A 37 -0.99 -6.31 -0.61
N LEU A 38 0.08 -7.04 -0.29
CA LEU A 38 1.33 -6.51 0.24
C LEU A 38 2.01 -5.65 -0.81
N GLY A 39 2.28 -6.22 -1.98
CA GLY A 39 2.99 -5.56 -3.07
C GLY A 39 2.25 -4.33 -3.59
N TRP A 40 0.95 -4.44 -3.85
CA TRP A 40 0.18 -3.28 -4.29
C TRP A 40 0.09 -2.21 -3.22
N GLY A 41 -0.23 -2.60 -1.99
CA GLY A 41 -0.38 -1.64 -0.91
C GLY A 41 0.92 -0.90 -0.59
N ALA A 42 2.09 -1.54 -0.75
CA ALA A 42 3.38 -0.86 -0.69
C ALA A 42 3.54 0.18 -1.81
N ARG A 43 3.22 -0.19 -3.07
CA ARG A 43 3.29 0.73 -4.22
C ARG A 43 2.40 1.96 -4.05
N VAL A 44 1.14 1.78 -3.69
CA VAL A 44 0.20 2.91 -3.50
C VAL A 44 0.67 3.82 -2.38
N ARG A 45 1.10 3.26 -1.25
CA ARG A 45 1.61 4.06 -0.12
C ARG A 45 2.87 4.83 -0.50
N ARG A 46 3.76 4.25 -1.31
CA ARG A 46 4.95 4.94 -1.84
C ARG A 46 4.57 6.14 -2.71
N ARG A 47 3.61 5.98 -3.61
CA ARG A 47 3.09 7.10 -4.42
C ARG A 47 2.44 8.17 -3.54
N TYR A 48 1.68 7.76 -2.53
CA TYR A 48 1.03 8.68 -1.61
C TYR A 48 2.06 9.47 -0.78
N ALA A 49 3.05 8.81 -0.19
CA ALA A 49 4.12 9.45 0.56
C ALA A 49 4.90 10.46 -0.31
N ARG A 50 5.23 10.09 -1.55
CA ARG A 50 5.86 11.01 -2.51
C ARG A 50 4.98 12.19 -2.86
N THR A 51 3.68 11.99 -3.01
CA THR A 51 2.71 13.07 -3.29
C THR A 51 2.63 14.04 -2.13
N VAL A 52 2.50 13.54 -0.90
CA VAL A 52 2.48 14.39 0.31
C VAL A 52 3.80 15.16 0.43
N LEU A 53 4.95 14.50 0.26
CA LEU A 53 6.25 15.15 0.30
C LEU A 53 6.38 16.24 -0.77
N ALA A 54 5.97 15.96 -2.01
CA ALA A 54 6.00 16.94 -3.10
C ALA A 54 5.11 18.14 -2.78
N SER A 55 3.90 17.92 -2.22
CA SER A 55 3.02 19.00 -1.78
C SER A 55 3.64 19.86 -0.67
N LEU A 56 4.34 19.24 0.28
CA LEU A 56 5.06 19.98 1.33
C LEU A 56 6.18 20.84 0.74
N LEU A 57 7.01 20.26 -0.13
CA LEU A 57 8.10 20.99 -0.78
C LEU A 57 7.57 22.13 -1.65
N ALA A 58 6.48 21.91 -2.37
CA ALA A 58 5.82 22.94 -3.16
C ALA A 58 5.27 24.08 -2.27
N TRP A 59 4.66 23.76 -1.13
CA TRP A 59 4.18 24.76 -0.17
C TRP A 59 5.31 25.60 0.40
N LEU A 60 6.41 24.96 0.80
CA LEU A 60 7.59 25.65 1.32
C LEU A 60 8.22 26.52 0.23
N GLY A 61 8.39 25.99 -0.99
CA GLY A 61 8.91 26.75 -2.13
C GLY A 61 8.03 27.95 -2.50
N THR A 62 6.71 27.82 -2.40
CA THR A 62 5.76 28.92 -2.65
C THR A 62 5.97 30.06 -1.66
N GLY A 63 6.15 29.75 -0.37
CA GLY A 63 6.45 30.77 0.64
C GLY A 63 7.72 31.55 0.28
N LEU A 64 8.78 30.85 -0.15
CA LEU A 64 10.01 31.49 -0.59
C LEU A 64 9.81 32.40 -1.81
N VAL A 65 9.11 31.93 -2.84
CA VAL A 65 8.83 32.72 -4.05
C VAL A 65 8.04 33.98 -3.71
N VAL A 66 7.01 33.86 -2.87
CA VAL A 66 6.19 35.02 -2.43
C VAL A 66 7.04 36.00 -1.64
N GLY A 67 7.85 35.53 -0.69
CA GLY A 67 8.72 36.38 0.13
C GLY A 67 9.74 37.16 -0.71
N LEU A 68 10.38 36.50 -1.67
CA LEU A 68 11.33 37.15 -2.58
C LEU A 68 10.65 38.16 -3.50
N SER A 69 9.47 37.82 -4.04
CA SER A 69 8.73 38.69 -4.96
C SER A 69 8.19 39.95 -4.27
N ALA A 70 7.82 39.84 -2.99
CA ALA A 70 7.32 40.95 -2.19
C ALA A 70 8.44 41.76 -1.50
N GLY A 71 9.70 41.34 -1.61
CA GLY A 71 10.83 41.99 -0.93
C GLY A 71 10.73 41.90 0.60
N THR A 72 10.04 40.88 1.12
CA THR A 72 9.77 40.76 2.56
C THR A 72 11.05 40.42 3.32
N SER A 73 11.17 40.92 4.55
CA SER A 73 12.27 40.50 5.42
C SER A 73 12.15 38.99 5.73
N VAL A 74 13.30 38.35 6.02
CA VAL A 74 13.33 36.93 6.40
C VAL A 74 12.45 36.67 7.64
N LEU A 75 12.49 37.59 8.61
CA LEU A 75 11.71 37.47 9.84
C LEU A 75 10.21 37.50 9.56
N ASP A 76 9.76 38.42 8.70
CA ASP A 76 8.34 38.54 8.34
C ASP A 76 7.86 37.31 7.58
N LEU A 77 8.66 36.78 6.65
CA LEU A 77 8.33 35.55 5.94
C LEU A 77 8.17 34.36 6.90
N LEU A 78 9.06 34.23 7.88
CA LEU A 78 8.96 33.19 8.91
C LEU A 78 7.67 33.33 9.72
N LEU A 79 7.39 34.53 10.24
CA LEU A 79 6.24 34.78 11.12
C LEU A 79 4.90 34.70 10.41
N LEU A 80 4.82 35.17 9.16
CA LEU A 80 3.55 35.28 8.42
C LEU A 80 3.21 34.03 7.62
N TRP A 81 4.21 33.29 7.12
CA TRP A 81 3.97 32.10 6.29
C TRP A 81 4.29 30.80 7.03
N TYR A 82 5.53 30.66 7.51
CA TYR A 82 6.01 29.37 7.99
C TYR A 82 5.47 29.00 9.37
N VAL A 83 5.45 29.94 10.32
CA VAL A 83 4.93 29.72 11.68
C VAL A 83 3.46 29.24 11.66
N PRO A 84 2.53 29.90 10.95
CA PRO A 84 1.14 29.42 10.85
C PRO A 84 1.03 28.05 10.18
N SER A 85 1.91 27.74 9.23
CA SER A 85 1.89 26.47 8.49
C SER A 85 2.58 25.30 9.22
N LEU A 86 3.27 25.57 10.34
CA LEU A 86 4.15 24.59 11.00
C LEU A 86 3.42 23.30 11.38
N GLY A 87 2.20 23.41 11.92
CA GLY A 87 1.39 22.25 12.28
C GLY A 87 1.05 21.35 11.08
N ALA A 88 0.73 21.96 9.93
CA ALA A 88 0.46 21.22 8.70
C ALA A 88 1.74 20.54 8.15
N VAL A 89 2.87 21.23 8.22
CA VAL A 89 4.17 20.66 7.83
C VAL A 89 4.53 19.47 8.72
N MET A 90 4.42 19.61 10.04
CA MET A 90 4.68 18.52 10.99
C MET A 90 3.78 17.31 10.73
N MET A 91 2.48 17.53 10.53
CA MET A 91 1.54 16.46 10.20
C MET A 91 1.91 15.77 8.87
N GLY A 92 2.27 16.54 7.84
CA GLY A 92 2.67 15.98 6.55
C GLY A 92 3.95 15.14 6.65
N VAL A 93 4.94 15.58 7.44
CA VAL A 93 6.17 14.83 7.71
C VAL A 93 5.85 13.53 8.45
N GLU A 94 5.00 13.57 9.47
CA GLU A 94 4.58 12.37 10.21
C GLU A 94 3.85 11.37 9.31
N VAL A 95 2.97 11.86 8.43
CA VAL A 95 2.32 11.02 7.40
C VAL A 95 3.37 10.36 6.52
N CYS A 96 4.35 11.10 6.00
CA CYS A 96 5.41 10.54 5.17
C CYS A 96 6.18 9.45 5.92
N ARG A 97 6.63 9.73 7.16
CA ARG A 97 7.36 8.78 8.00
C ARG A 97 6.57 7.49 8.21
N THR A 98 5.32 7.62 8.65
CA THR A 98 4.42 6.50 8.89
C THR A 98 4.22 5.66 7.62
N GLN A 99 4.03 6.29 6.46
CA GLN A 99 3.90 5.53 5.21
C GLN A 99 5.17 4.77 4.87
N TRP A 100 6.35 5.37 5.04
CA TRP A 100 7.63 4.71 4.77
C TRP A 100 7.89 3.51 5.67
N GLU A 101 7.54 3.59 6.95
CA GLU A 101 7.61 2.45 7.88
C GLU A 101 6.72 1.30 7.41
N VAL A 102 5.47 1.59 7.04
CA VAL A 102 4.54 0.58 6.54
C VAL A 102 4.99 -0.04 5.22
N ILE A 103 5.60 0.76 4.33
CA ILE A 103 6.14 0.28 3.06
C ILE A 103 7.25 -0.73 3.33
N ARG A 104 8.23 -0.38 4.18
CA ARG A 104 9.36 -1.26 4.52
C ARG A 104 8.88 -2.58 5.12
N GLU A 105 7.91 -2.53 6.03
CA GLU A 105 7.38 -3.74 6.65
C GLU A 105 6.63 -4.61 5.64
N ARG A 106 5.84 -4.01 4.74
CA ARG A 106 5.15 -4.76 3.68
C ARG A 106 6.09 -5.41 2.70
N GLU A 107 7.17 -4.73 2.31
CA GLU A 107 8.19 -5.27 1.40
C GLU A 107 8.96 -6.41 2.06
N ARG A 108 9.34 -6.25 3.34
CA ARG A 108 9.97 -7.32 4.12
C ARG A 108 9.09 -8.57 4.21
N VAL A 109 7.79 -8.40 4.49
CA VAL A 109 6.84 -9.52 4.57
C VAL A 109 6.58 -10.15 3.20
N LEU A 110 6.59 -9.34 2.13
CA LEU A 110 6.47 -9.80 0.77
C LEU A 110 7.65 -10.71 0.38
N GLU A 111 8.88 -10.31 0.68
CA GLU A 111 10.08 -11.12 0.44
C GLU A 111 10.03 -12.45 1.23
N LEU A 112 9.56 -12.41 2.49
CA LEU A 112 9.35 -13.62 3.30
C LEU A 112 8.27 -14.53 2.70
N LEU A 113 7.20 -13.95 2.14
CA LEU A 113 6.14 -14.72 1.48
C LEU A 113 6.67 -15.38 0.21
N GLU A 114 7.36 -14.64 -0.64
CA GLU A 114 7.91 -15.16 -1.90
C GLU A 114 8.92 -16.29 -1.65
N SER A 115 9.83 -16.10 -0.68
CA SER A 115 10.77 -17.15 -0.27
C SER A 115 10.07 -18.38 0.32
N ARG A 116 9.04 -18.21 1.15
CA ARG A 116 8.28 -19.32 1.73
C ARG A 116 7.53 -20.11 0.66
N VAL A 117 6.93 -19.41 -0.32
CA VAL A 117 6.23 -20.04 -1.45
C VAL A 117 7.22 -20.83 -2.32
N ALA A 118 8.37 -20.25 -2.64
CA ALA A 118 9.42 -20.91 -3.43
C ALA A 118 9.99 -22.15 -2.73
N ALA A 119 10.11 -22.13 -1.40
CA ALA A 119 10.55 -23.29 -0.63
C ALA A 119 9.48 -24.41 -0.58
N GLY A 120 8.20 -24.05 -0.73
CA GLY A 120 7.08 -24.98 -0.60
C GLY A 120 6.94 -25.57 0.80
N GLY A 121 6.07 -26.56 0.93
CA GLY A 121 5.93 -27.30 2.17
C GLY A 121 4.52 -27.84 2.37
N ASP A 122 4.32 -28.48 3.52
CA ASP A 122 3.01 -29.01 3.87
C ASP A 122 1.96 -27.89 4.03
N THR A 123 0.74 -28.20 3.63
CA THR A 123 -0.45 -27.33 3.64
C THR A 123 -0.67 -26.71 5.01
N ALA A 124 -0.53 -27.47 6.10
CA ALA A 124 -0.77 -26.95 7.45
C ALA A 124 0.24 -25.84 7.81
N ALA A 125 1.52 -26.03 7.47
CA ALA A 125 2.56 -25.04 7.72
C ALA A 125 2.36 -23.77 6.88
N LEU A 126 1.93 -23.92 5.62
CA LEU A 126 1.62 -22.79 4.74
C LEU A 126 0.40 -22.00 5.21
N LEU A 127 -0.62 -22.66 5.75
CA LEU A 127 -1.79 -21.99 6.33
C LEU A 127 -1.46 -21.22 7.61
N VAL A 128 -0.62 -21.78 8.48
CA VAL A 128 -0.12 -21.05 9.66
C VAL A 128 0.65 -19.80 9.23
N PHE A 129 1.51 -19.93 8.22
CA PHE A 129 2.24 -18.79 7.68
C PHE A 129 1.30 -17.74 7.05
N ALA A 130 0.32 -18.15 6.25
CA ALA A 130 -0.69 -17.26 5.69
C ALA A 130 -1.43 -16.49 6.81
N ARG A 131 -1.72 -17.15 7.95
CA ARG A 131 -2.33 -16.48 9.10
C ARG A 131 -1.42 -15.42 9.70
N GLN A 132 -0.12 -15.72 9.87
CA GLN A 132 0.86 -14.75 10.38
C GLN A 132 0.97 -13.53 9.48
N VAL A 133 1.01 -13.73 8.15
CA VAL A 133 1.00 -12.63 7.17
C VAL A 133 -0.28 -11.79 7.32
N GLN A 134 -1.43 -12.43 7.47
CA GLN A 134 -2.70 -11.74 7.67
C GLN A 134 -2.71 -10.90 8.96
N ASP A 135 -2.10 -11.40 10.04
CA ASP A 135 -2.01 -10.67 11.30
C ASP A 135 -1.13 -9.43 11.15
N VAL A 136 -0.02 -9.49 10.40
CA VAL A 136 0.79 -8.31 10.09
C VAL A 136 0.00 -7.29 9.27
N ILE A 137 -0.72 -7.73 8.24
CA ILE A 137 -1.60 -6.85 7.44
C ILE A 137 -2.66 -6.19 8.32
N PHE A 138 -3.25 -6.95 9.25
CA PHE A 138 -4.28 -6.46 10.16
C PHE A 138 -3.72 -5.43 11.14
N GLN A 139 -2.60 -5.72 11.81
CA GLN A 139 -1.95 -4.78 12.73
C GLN A 139 -1.56 -3.49 12.02
N SER A 140 -1.05 -3.57 10.80
CA SER A 140 -0.74 -2.40 9.97
C SER A 140 -1.97 -1.52 9.70
N ARG A 141 -3.15 -2.12 9.49
CA ARG A 141 -4.41 -1.39 9.25
C ARG A 141 -5.00 -0.73 10.49
N GLN A 142 -4.63 -1.21 11.68
CA GLN A 142 -5.07 -0.62 12.95
C GLN A 142 -4.20 0.57 13.35
N ARG A 143 -2.88 0.48 13.14
CA ARG A 143 -1.92 1.44 13.68
C ARG A 143 -1.69 2.67 12.82
N HIS A 144 -1.82 2.56 11.49
CA HIS A 144 -1.30 3.58 10.58
C HIS A 144 -2.39 4.28 9.76
N THR A 145 -2.14 5.55 9.47
CA THR A 145 -3.02 6.37 8.62
C THR A 145 -3.25 5.71 7.27
N ARG A 146 -4.53 5.60 6.90
CA ARG A 146 -4.96 4.98 5.65
C ARG A 146 -4.74 5.94 4.50
N VAL A 147 -4.36 5.39 3.35
CA VAL A 147 -4.39 6.14 2.11
C VAL A 147 -5.86 6.47 1.78
N PRO A 148 -6.18 7.71 1.39
CA PRO A 148 -7.54 8.06 0.98
C PRO A 148 -8.05 7.17 -0.15
N GLY A 149 -9.32 6.74 -0.08
CA GLY A 149 -9.89 5.78 -1.04
C GLY A 149 -9.90 6.28 -2.48
N TRP A 150 -10.02 7.59 -2.71
CA TRP A 150 -9.95 8.17 -4.06
C TRP A 150 -8.55 8.03 -4.68
N PHE A 151 -7.50 8.21 -3.87
CA PHE A 151 -6.10 8.07 -4.31
C PHE A 151 -5.82 6.62 -4.68
N PHE A 152 -6.32 5.70 -3.86
CA PHE A 152 -6.25 4.26 -4.10
C PHE A 152 -6.91 3.86 -5.43
N ARG A 153 -8.16 4.30 -5.67
CA ARG A 153 -8.89 3.99 -6.92
C ARG A 153 -8.19 4.54 -8.17
N ARG A 154 -7.58 5.72 -8.09
CA ARG A 154 -6.89 6.38 -9.21
C ARG A 154 -5.73 5.56 -9.80
N PHE A 155 -5.08 4.72 -9.00
CA PHE A 155 -3.94 3.90 -9.43
C PHE A 155 -4.29 2.42 -9.61
N LYS A 156 -5.46 1.97 -9.15
CA LYS A 156 -5.87 0.56 -9.26
C LYS A 156 -5.88 0.07 -10.71
N SER A 157 -6.47 0.83 -11.62
CA SER A 157 -6.56 0.45 -13.04
C SER A 157 -5.20 0.47 -13.74
N ALA A 158 -4.34 1.44 -13.41
CA ALA A 158 -3.02 1.58 -14.01
C ALA A 158 -2.05 0.46 -13.59
N ASP A 159 -2.18 -0.04 -12.35
CA ASP A 159 -1.30 -1.08 -11.81
C ASP A 159 -1.74 -2.51 -12.19
N ARG A 160 -2.85 -2.66 -12.91
CA ARG A 160 -3.44 -3.95 -13.27
C ARG A 160 -2.46 -4.87 -13.99
N ALA A 161 -1.76 -4.35 -15.00
CA ALA A 161 -0.79 -5.13 -15.79
C ALA A 161 0.37 -5.68 -14.93
N ASP A 162 0.86 -4.88 -13.97
CA ASP A 162 1.92 -5.28 -13.05
C ASP A 162 1.46 -6.38 -12.08
N PHE A 163 0.19 -6.37 -11.66
CA PHE A 163 -0.35 -7.47 -10.85
C PHE A 163 -0.40 -8.76 -11.64
N GLN A 164 -0.91 -8.70 -12.87
CA GLN A 164 -1.02 -9.87 -13.73
C GLN A 164 0.36 -10.47 -14.04
N ALA A 165 1.37 -9.64 -14.25
CA ALA A 165 2.75 -10.10 -14.41
C ALA A 165 3.24 -10.84 -13.15
N ALA A 166 3.14 -10.21 -11.98
CA ALA A 166 3.58 -10.82 -10.71
C ALA A 166 2.85 -12.14 -10.40
N MET A 167 1.56 -12.25 -10.76
CA MET A 167 0.79 -13.46 -10.54
C MET A 167 1.15 -14.60 -11.52
N ARG A 168 1.56 -14.29 -12.75
CA ARG A 168 2.12 -15.28 -13.68
C ARG A 168 3.45 -15.85 -13.18
N ASP A 169 4.30 -15.00 -12.62
CA ASP A 169 5.56 -15.42 -12.02
C ASP A 169 5.29 -16.35 -10.83
N LEU A 170 4.35 -15.98 -9.97
CA LEU A 170 3.91 -16.80 -8.84
C LEU A 170 3.38 -18.17 -9.31
N GLN A 171 2.52 -18.20 -10.33
CA GLN A 171 1.99 -19.46 -10.88
C GLN A 171 3.11 -20.38 -11.38
N THR A 172 4.13 -19.81 -12.00
CA THR A 172 5.31 -20.57 -12.47
C THR A 172 6.10 -21.16 -11.31
N VAL A 173 6.24 -20.43 -10.20
CA VAL A 173 6.90 -20.93 -8.99
C VAL A 173 6.06 -22.03 -8.35
N VAL A 174 4.76 -21.81 -8.15
CA VAL A 174 3.86 -22.79 -7.53
C VAL A 174 3.82 -24.08 -8.35
N ALA A 175 3.77 -24.02 -9.68
CA ALA A 175 3.76 -25.20 -10.54
C ALA A 175 5.01 -26.10 -10.39
N ARG A 176 6.14 -25.56 -9.91
CA ARG A 176 7.38 -26.32 -9.67
C ARG A 176 7.40 -27.02 -8.31
N VAL A 177 6.63 -26.52 -7.36
CA VAL A 177 6.77 -26.87 -5.94
C VAL A 177 5.51 -27.53 -5.39
N ALA A 178 4.35 -27.26 -5.98
CA ALA A 178 3.11 -27.93 -5.64
C ALA A 178 3.16 -29.40 -6.07
N PRO A 179 2.68 -30.34 -5.23
CA PRO A 179 2.49 -31.72 -5.65
C PRO A 179 1.55 -31.76 -6.86
N GLN A 180 1.92 -32.50 -7.90
CA GLN A 180 1.01 -32.78 -9.02
C GLN A 180 -0.22 -33.52 -8.46
N PRO A 181 -1.45 -33.11 -8.81
CA PRO A 181 -2.62 -33.91 -8.48
C PRO A 181 -2.47 -35.27 -9.17
N GLY A 182 -2.36 -36.33 -8.37
CA GLY A 182 -2.38 -37.73 -8.83
C GLY A 182 -3.78 -38.17 -9.24
#